data_AF-A0A850S2R8-F1
#
_entry.id   AF-A0A850S2R8-F1
#
_cell.length_a   1.000
_cell.length_b   1.000
_cell.length_c   1.000
_cell.angle_alpha   90.00
_cell.angle_beta   90.00
_cell.angle_gamma   90.00
#
_symmetry.space_group_name_H-M   'P 1'
#
loop_
_entity.id
_entity.type
_entity.pdbx_description
1 polymer ?
#
loop_
_entity_poly.entity_id
_entity_poly.type
_entity_poly.pdbx_seq_one_letter_code
_entity_poly.pdbx_strand_id
1 'polypeptide(L)' 'MNNSEIDIRRMRYRLNRQGMLELDAWLTPLQHADMQDASVASAIELLLQCEAPELQMMMTGETEIPKVLEKWLCR' A
#
# COMPACT_ATOMS: atom_id res chain seq x y z
N MET A 1 21.63 9.85 7.88
CA MET A 1 21.44 8.46 7.43
C MET A 1 20.28 8.47 6.45
N ASN A 2 20.51 8.02 5.20
CA ASN A 2 19.52 7.91 4.13
C ASN A 2 18.48 6.82 4.45
N ASN A 3 17.76 6.96 5.57
CA ASN A 3 16.75 5.99 6.00
C ASN A 3 15.68 5.80 4.91
N SER A 4 15.39 6.84 4.12
CA SER A 4 14.39 6.84 3.06
C SER A 4 14.56 5.71 2.03
N GLU A 5 15.77 5.39 1.56
CA GLU A 5 15.91 4.38 0.50
C GLU A 5 15.69 2.95 1.01
N ILE A 6 16.17 2.65 2.22
CA ILE A 6 15.99 1.35 2.86
C ILE A 6 14.52 1.14 3.22
N ASP A 7 13.87 2.17 3.75
CA ASP A 7 12.46 2.11 4.14
C ASP A 7 11.56 1.92 2.90
N ILE A 8 11.85 2.62 1.79
CA ILE A 8 11.16 2.41 0.51
C ILE A 8 11.31 0.98 -0.01
N ARG A 9 12.52 0.42 0.05
CA ARG A 9 12.74 -0.99 -0.35
C ARG A 9 11.96 -1.96 0.52
N ARG A 10 11.90 -1.73 1.83
CA ARG A 10 11.10 -2.56 2.76
C ARG A 10 9.61 -2.45 2.47
N MET A 11 9.09 -1.25 2.24
CA MET A 11 7.68 -1.04 1.88
C MET A 11 7.31 -1.82 0.60
N ARG A 12 8.11 -1.69 -0.47
CA ARG A 12 7.92 -2.43 -1.72
C ARG A 12 7.94 -3.94 -1.54
N TYR A 13 8.82 -4.45 -0.68
CA TYR A 13 8.87 -5.87 -0.38
C TYR A 13 7.62 -6.35 0.36
N ARG A 14 7.13 -5.58 1.34
CA ARG A 14 5.92 -5.94 2.11
C ARG A 14 4.65 -5.89 1.25
N LEU A 15 4.53 -4.94 0.33
CA LEU A 15 3.40 -4.87 -0.62
C LEU A 15 3.23 -6.16 -1.45
N ASN A 16 4.30 -6.93 -1.65
CA ASN A 16 4.31 -8.18 -2.41
C ASN A 16 4.15 -9.45 -1.58
N ARG A 17 3.94 -9.32 -0.27
CA ARG A 17 3.90 -10.45 0.66
C ARG A 17 2.79 -10.29 1.68
N GLN A 18 1.56 -10.10 1.22
CA GLN A 18 0.39 -10.18 2.09
C GLN A 18 -0.01 -11.63 2.40
N GLY A 19 0.43 -12.59 1.58
CA GLY A 19 0.07 -14.01 1.74
C GLY A 19 -1.30 -14.36 1.14
N MET A 20 -1.90 -13.43 0.40
CA MET A 20 -3.15 -13.61 -0.33
C MET A 20 -3.01 -13.03 -1.73
N LEU A 21 -3.19 -13.86 -2.77
CA LEU A 21 -2.97 -13.48 -4.16
C LEU A 21 -3.82 -12.28 -4.60
N GLU A 22 -5.06 -12.19 -4.12
CA GLU A 22 -5.97 -11.09 -4.45
C GLU A 22 -5.47 -9.75 -3.90
N LEU A 23 -5.03 -9.74 -2.63
CA LEU A 23 -4.45 -8.55 -2.01
C LEU A 23 -3.10 -8.18 -2.63
N ASP A 24 -2.26 -9.17 -2.92
CA ASP A 24 -0.98 -8.95 -3.60
C ASP A 24 -1.21 -8.30 -4.98
N ALA A 25 -2.20 -8.78 -5.75
CA ALA A 25 -2.57 -8.21 -7.04
C ALA A 25 -3.16 -6.79 -6.91
N TRP A 26 -4.02 -6.56 -5.92
CA TRP A 26 -4.63 -5.26 -5.66
C TRP A 26 -3.60 -4.21 -5.21
N LEU A 27 -2.61 -4.59 -4.41
CA LEU A 27 -1.56 -3.68 -3.91
C LEU A 27 -0.41 -3.49 -4.91
N THR A 28 -0.27 -4.34 -5.92
CA THR A 28 0.80 -4.27 -6.94
C THR A 28 0.98 -2.88 -7.58
N PRO A 29 -0.07 -2.13 -7.95
CA PRO A 29 0.06 -0.78 -8.51
C PRO A 29 0.86 0.19 -7.62
N LEU A 30 0.79 0.03 -6.29
CA LEU A 30 1.51 0.88 -5.32
C LEU A 30 3.04 0.73 -5.40
N GLN A 31 3.57 -0.31 -6.02
CA GLN A 31 5.01 -0.43 -6.25
C GLN A 31 5.57 0.73 -7.09
N HIS A 32 4.73 1.27 -7.98
CA HIS A 32 5.04 2.39 -8.86
C HIS A 32 4.65 3.75 -8.26
N ALA A 33 4.14 3.75 -7.02
CA ALA A 33 3.82 4.99 -6.33
C ALA A 33 5.08 5.78 -5.98
N ASP A 34 4.95 7.11 -5.96
CA ASP A 34 6.05 7.98 -5.56
C ASP A 34 6.20 7.97 -4.04
N MET A 35 6.97 7.02 -3.53
CA MET A 35 7.24 6.87 -2.10
C MET A 35 8.25 7.91 -1.57
N GLN A 36 8.71 8.85 -2.39
CA GLN A 36 9.45 10.02 -1.91
C GLN A 36 8.50 11.12 -1.42
N ASP A 37 7.24 11.12 -1.88
CA ASP A 37 6.20 11.93 -1.27
C ASP A 37 5.84 11.32 0.09
N ALA A 38 6.10 12.07 1.16
CA ALA A 38 5.83 11.65 2.53
C ALA A 38 4.36 11.25 2.75
N SER A 39 3.42 11.91 2.07
CA SER A 39 1.99 11.63 2.17
C SER A 39 1.67 10.24 1.62
N VAL A 40 2.29 9.88 0.50
CA VAL A 40 2.14 8.58 -0.16
C VAL A 40 2.81 7.49 0.68
N ALA A 41 4.04 7.72 1.13
CA ALA A 41 4.76 6.78 1.98
C ALA A 41 3.98 6.48 3.27
N SER A 42 3.52 7.52 3.99
CA SER A 42 2.72 7.33 5.21
C SER A 42 1.41 6.60 4.96
N ALA A 43 0.72 6.87 3.84
CA ALA A 43 -0.51 6.14 3.51
C ALA A 43 -0.25 4.66 3.19
N ILE A 44 0.86 4.34 2.52
CA ILE A 44 1.25 2.96 2.26
C ILE A 44 1.63 2.25 3.56
N GLU A 45 2.34 2.92 4.47
CA GLU A 45 2.65 2.36 5.79
C GLU A 45 1.38 2.05 6.59
N LEU A 46 0.37 2.91 6.54
CA LEU A 46 -0.94 2.67 7.16
C LEU A 46 -1.60 1.40 6.60
N LEU A 47 -1.64 1.23 5.26
CA LEU A 47 -2.16 0.00 4.66
C LEU A 47 -1.38 -1.24 5.10
N LEU A 48 -0.04 -1.15 5.19
CA LEU A 48 0.81 -2.27 5.64
C LEU A 48 0.69 -2.58 7.14
N GLN A 49 -0.05 -1.76 7.91
CA GLN A 49 -0.40 -2.03 9.30
C GLN A 49 -1.79 -2.66 9.44
N CYS A 50 -2.65 -2.54 8.42
CA CYS A 50 -3.96 -3.18 8.39
C CYS A 50 -3.83 -4.70 8.27
N GLU A 51 -4.77 -5.41 8.89
CA GLU A 51 -4.91 -6.85 8.73
C GLU A 51 -5.57 -7.20 7.39
N ALA A 52 -5.39 -8.44 6.92
CA ALA A 52 -5.95 -8.90 5.65
C ALA A 52 -7.47 -8.66 5.51
N PRO A 53 -8.32 -8.86 6.55
CA PRO A 53 -9.75 -8.55 6.45
C PRO A 53 -10.04 -7.07 6.20
N GLU A 54 -9.28 -6.16 6.84
CA GLU A 54 -9.46 -4.71 6.65
C GLU A 54 -9.08 -4.30 5.23
N LEU A 55 -7.98 -4.85 4.71
CA LEU A 55 -7.55 -4.64 3.33
C LEU A 55 -8.57 -5.17 2.32
N GLN A 56 -9.24 -6.29 2.61
CA GLN A 56 -10.31 -6.81 1.76
C GLN A 56 -11.51 -5.87 1.73
N MET A 57 -11.94 -5.32 2.86
CA MET A 57 -13.05 -4.35 2.90
C MET A 57 -12.71 -3.09 2.09
N MET A 58 -11.46 -2.63 2.14
CA MET A 58 -10.99 -1.54 1.28
C MET A 58 -10.98 -1.90 -0.20
N MET A 59 -10.55 -3.12 -0.53
CA MET A 59 -10.54 -3.65 -1.90
C MET A 59 -11.96 -3.79 -2.48
N THR A 60 -12.94 -4.20 -1.67
CA THR A 60 -14.36 -4.32 -2.09
C THR A 60 -15.11 -3.00 -2.07
N GLY A 61 -14.50 -1.93 -1.55
CA GLY A 61 -15.11 -0.61 -1.40
C GLY A 61 -16.07 -0.48 -0.22
N GLU A 62 -16.07 -1.44 0.70
CA GLU A 62 -16.81 -1.37 1.96
C GLU A 62 -16.18 -0.38 2.96
N THR A 63 -14.87 -0.18 2.87
CA THR A 63 -14.11 0.80 3.65
C THR A 63 -13.38 1.76 2.73
N GLU A 64 -13.27 3.03 3.13
CA GLU A 64 -12.52 4.03 2.37
C GLU A 64 -11.02 3.69 2.37
N ILE A 65 -10.38 3.87 1.22
CA ILE A 65 -8.92 3.88 1.11
C ILE A 65 -8.37 5.29 1.36
N PRO A 66 -7.09 5.44 1.76
CA PRO A 66 -6.47 6.75 1.85
C PRO A 66 -6.55 7.48 0.50
N LYS A 67 -7.13 8.69 0.49
CA LYS A 67 -7.37 9.49 -0.73
C LYS A 67 -6.15 9.64 -1.64
N VAL A 68 -4.97 9.79 -1.05
CA VAL A 68 -3.71 9.92 -1.80
C VAL A 68 -3.36 8.67 -2.61
N LEU A 69 -3.92 7.51 -2.24
CA LEU A 69 -3.69 6.21 -2.86
C LEU A 69 -4.76 5.83 -3.91
N GLU A 70 -5.90 6.54 -3.93
CA GLU A 70 -7.01 6.26 -4.87
C GLU A 70 -6.54 6.21 -6.32
N LYS A 71 -5.63 7.09 -6.72
CA LYS A 71 -5.09 7.12 -8.09
C LYS A 71 -4.35 5.85 -8.53
N TRP A 72 -4.00 4.95 -7.59
CA TRP A 72 -3.39 3.65 -7.89
C TRP A 72 -4.30 2.47 -7.58
N LEU A 73 -5.20 2.58 -6.60
CA LEU A 73 -6.01 1.46 -6.09
C LEU A 73 -7.48 1.49 -6.54
N CYS A 74 -8.00 2.64 -6.97
CA CYS A 74 -9.33 2.73 -7.58
C CYS A 74 -9.24 2.49 -9.09
N ARG A 75 -10.16 1.68 -9.60
CA ARG A 75 -10.58 1.69 -11.01
C ARG A 75 -11.87 2.47 -11.14
#